data_AF-A0A8S0FG50-F1
#
_entry.id   AF-A0A8S0FG50-F1
#
_cell.length_a   1.000
_cell.length_b   1.000
_cell.length_c   1.000
_cell.angle_alpha   90.00
_cell.angle_beta   90.00
_cell.angle_gamma   90.00
#
_symmetry.space_group_name_H-M   'P 1'
#
loop_
_entity.id
_entity.type
_entity.pdbx_description
1 polymer ?
#
loop_
_entity_poly.entity_id
_entity_poly.type
_entity_poly.pdbx_seq_one_letter_code
_entity_poly.pdbx_strand_id
1 'polypeptide(L)'
;MKVKYKVFSNLYQDSVSLMQISAQISKLPGIQQASVVMGTPNNLEQLRDAGLGNEINASPNDLVIAVMGEEDICNEALILAQQRLTSKPDDETDSGIKTPEKVSLEMALEAEPEANLALISVPGDYAAAEAIKALNLGMNVMMFSDNVSIVQEKSIKTLARERQR
;
A
#
# COMPACT_ATOMS: atom_id res chain seq x y z
N MET A 1 25.01 3.46 -13.08
CA MET A 1 23.88 2.92 -12.29
C MET A 1 23.07 1.99 -13.18
N LYS A 2 22.51 0.93 -12.59
CA LYS A 2 21.67 -0.03 -13.30
C LYS A 2 20.25 0.04 -12.76
N VAL A 3 19.29 -0.24 -13.64
CA VAL A 3 17.89 -0.38 -13.30
C VAL A 3 17.58 -1.87 -13.27
N LYS A 4 16.95 -2.34 -12.19
CA LYS A 4 16.45 -3.70 -12.08
C LYS A 4 14.99 -3.65 -11.62
N TYR A 5 14.19 -4.58 -12.12
CA TYR A 5 12.83 -4.74 -11.66
C TYR A 5 12.49 -6.21 -11.46
N LYS A 6 11.44 -6.46 -10.68
CA LYS A 6 10.86 -7.78 -10.45
C LYS A 6 9.35 -7.66 -10.37
N VAL A 7 8.66 -8.58 -11.04
CA VAL A 7 7.19 -8.66 -11.04
C VAL A 7 6.76 -9.89 -10.25
N PHE A 8 5.75 -9.72 -9.40
CA PHE A 8 5.12 -10.78 -8.62
C PHE A 8 3.68 -10.93 -9.06
N SER A 9 3.35 -12.08 -9.64
CA SER A 9 2.03 -12.30 -10.20
C SER A 9 0.98 -12.54 -9.12
N ASN A 10 -0.20 -11.93 -9.28
CA ASN A 10 -1.35 -12.08 -8.38
C ASN A 10 -1.05 -11.82 -6.89
N LEU A 11 -0.12 -10.90 -6.61
CA LEU A 11 0.22 -10.48 -5.26
C LEU A 11 -0.32 -9.07 -5.02
N TYR A 12 -1.58 -8.99 -4.59
CA TYR A 12 -2.18 -7.70 -4.24
C TYR A 12 -1.70 -7.23 -2.87
N GLN A 13 -1.34 -5.96 -2.80
CA GLN A 13 -1.05 -5.24 -1.56
C GLN A 13 -1.63 -3.83 -1.64
N ASP A 14 -1.99 -3.26 -0.48
CA ASP A 14 -2.50 -1.91 -0.45
C ASP A 14 -1.38 -0.89 -0.73
N SER A 15 -1.73 0.25 -1.32
CA SER A 15 -0.74 1.21 -1.80
C SER A 15 0.07 1.87 -0.69
N VAL A 16 -0.47 2.00 0.52
CA VAL A 16 0.25 2.61 1.64
C VAL A 16 1.37 1.67 2.12
N SER A 17 1.08 0.37 2.23
CA SER A 17 2.10 -0.64 2.51
C SER A 17 3.23 -0.61 1.45
N LEU A 18 2.87 -0.51 0.17
CA LEU A 18 3.86 -0.43 -0.91
C LEU A 18 4.69 0.86 -0.86
N MET A 19 4.09 2.00 -0.51
CA MET A 19 4.81 3.26 -0.32
C MET A 19 5.79 3.19 0.87
N GLN A 20 5.42 2.53 1.97
CA GLN A 20 6.31 2.33 3.11
C GLN A 20 7.53 1.49 2.73
N ILE A 21 7.31 0.39 2.01
CA ILE A 21 8.39 -0.47 1.51
C ILE A 21 9.29 0.31 0.54
N SER A 22 8.70 1.06 -0.40
CA SER A 22 9.44 1.93 -1.34
C SER A 22 10.35 2.94 -0.61
N ALA A 23 9.81 3.59 0.42
CA ALA A 23 10.55 4.58 1.21
C ALA A 23 11.68 3.96 2.04
N GLN A 24 11.53 2.72 2.50
CA GLN A 24 12.59 1.99 3.20
C GLN A 24 13.71 1.59 2.24
N ILE A 25 13.38 1.01 1.08
CA ILE A 25 14.37 0.58 0.08
C ILE A 25 15.14 1.78 -0.47
N SER A 26 14.45 2.91 -0.70
CA SER A 26 15.08 4.13 -1.20
C SER A 26 16.12 4.73 -0.24
N LYS A 27 16.14 4.31 1.04
CA LYS A 27 17.14 4.76 2.03
C LYS A 27 18.41 3.92 2.02
N LEU A 28 18.46 2.81 1.27
CA LEU A 28 19.65 1.96 1.21
C LEU A 28 20.82 2.71 0.54
N PRO A 29 22.03 2.70 1.14
CA PRO A 29 23.22 3.27 0.51
C PRO A 29 23.46 2.63 -0.86
N GLY A 30 23.66 3.46 -1.89
CA GLY A 30 23.86 2.98 -3.27
C GLY A 30 22.57 2.79 -4.08
N ILE A 31 21.39 2.97 -3.47
CA ILE A 31 20.12 3.15 -4.19
C ILE A 31 19.89 4.64 -4.46
N GLN A 32 19.70 4.99 -5.73
CA GLN A 32 19.29 6.33 -6.13
C GLN A 32 17.78 6.50 -6.07
N GLN A 33 17.06 5.45 -6.49
CA GLN A 33 15.60 5.49 -6.56
C GLN A 33 15.03 4.08 -6.44
N ALA A 34 13.95 3.92 -5.69
CA ALA A 34 13.19 2.68 -5.61
C ALA A 34 11.70 2.96 -5.60
N SER A 35 10.94 2.09 -6.23
CA SER A 35 9.48 2.15 -6.29
C SER A 35 8.90 0.75 -6.25
N VAL A 36 7.92 0.57 -5.37
CA VAL A 36 7.12 -0.63 -5.22
C VAL A 36 5.67 -0.22 -5.46
N VAL A 37 5.05 -0.80 -6.48
CA VAL A 37 3.72 -0.39 -6.95
C VAL A 37 2.94 -1.58 -7.48
N MET A 38 1.61 -1.45 -7.54
CA MET A 38 0.77 -2.36 -8.32
C MET A 38 0.96 -2.10 -9.82
N GLY A 39 0.84 -3.11 -10.67
CA GLY A 39 0.96 -3.06 -12.13
C GLY A 39 -0.22 -2.39 -12.84
N THR A 40 -0.78 -1.32 -12.26
CA THR A 40 -1.82 -0.52 -12.91
C THR A 40 -1.21 0.32 -14.05
N PRO A 41 -1.97 0.66 -15.09
CA PRO A 41 -1.44 1.47 -16.21
C PRO A 41 -0.79 2.79 -15.76
N ASN A 42 -1.42 3.49 -14.82
CA ASN A 42 -0.90 4.74 -14.26
C ASN A 42 0.44 4.54 -13.52
N ASN A 43 0.56 3.48 -12.72
CA ASN A 43 1.80 3.19 -12.01
C ASN A 43 2.93 2.79 -12.97
N LEU A 44 2.63 1.99 -13.99
CA LEU A 44 3.61 1.60 -15.01
C LEU A 44 4.11 2.81 -15.82
N GLU A 45 3.22 3.75 -16.13
CA GLU A 45 3.59 5.03 -16.74
C GLU A 45 4.51 5.85 -15.84
N GLN A 46 4.19 5.97 -14.54
CA GLN A 46 5.06 6.65 -13.57
C GLN A 46 6.44 6.00 -13.45
N LEU A 47 6.53 4.66 -13.49
CA LEU A 47 7.82 3.96 -13.49
C LEU A 47 8.65 4.28 -14.74
N ARG A 48 8.00 4.35 -15.92
CA ARG A 48 8.65 4.71 -17.17
C ARG A 48 9.19 6.14 -17.12
N ASP A 49 8.36 7.08 -16.68
CA ASP A 49 8.72 8.50 -16.61
C ASP A 49 9.84 8.74 -15.58
N ALA A 50 9.89 7.92 -14.53
CA ALA A 50 10.96 7.87 -13.54
C ALA A 50 12.26 7.19 -14.04
N GLY A 51 12.26 6.60 -15.24
CA GLY A 51 13.40 5.83 -15.76
C GLY A 51 13.63 4.49 -15.03
N LEU A 52 12.63 3.99 -14.29
CA LEU A 52 12.68 2.74 -13.52
C LEU A 52 12.24 1.50 -14.33
N GLY A 53 11.87 1.68 -15.59
CA GLY A 53 11.60 0.59 -16.54
C GLY A 53 10.58 0.98 -17.59
N ASN A 54 10.88 0.70 -18.87
CA ASN A 54 10.06 1.20 -19.98
C ASN A 54 9.04 0.18 -20.54
N GLU A 55 9.19 -1.11 -20.24
CA GLU A 55 8.39 -2.20 -20.83
C GLU A 55 8.03 -3.28 -19.79
N ILE A 56 7.66 -2.85 -18.59
CA ILE A 56 7.23 -3.79 -17.55
C ILE A 56 5.82 -4.28 -17.90
N ASN A 57 5.72 -5.55 -18.30
CA ASN A 57 4.43 -6.19 -18.56
C ASN A 57 3.87 -6.76 -17.25
N ALA A 58 2.91 -6.05 -16.66
CA ALA A 58 2.25 -6.40 -15.42
C ALA A 58 0.76 -6.03 -15.50
N SER A 59 -0.08 -6.83 -14.85
CA SER A 59 -1.50 -6.55 -14.68
C SER A 59 -1.76 -5.77 -13.38
N PRO A 60 -2.96 -5.17 -13.20
CA PRO A 60 -3.31 -4.48 -11.97
C PRO A 60 -3.23 -5.32 -10.68
N ASN A 61 -3.26 -6.66 -10.79
CA ASN A 61 -3.13 -7.59 -9.68
C ASN A 61 -1.68 -8.03 -9.41
N ASP A 62 -0.75 -7.60 -10.26
CA ASP A 62 0.66 -7.93 -10.11
C ASP A 62 1.38 -6.80 -9.38
N LEU A 63 2.35 -7.16 -8.57
CA LEU A 63 3.19 -6.21 -7.86
C LEU A 63 4.52 -6.04 -8.60
N VAL A 64 4.95 -4.81 -8.76
CA VAL A 64 6.20 -4.43 -9.41
C VAL A 64 7.13 -3.77 -8.40
N ILE A 65 8.35 -4.29 -8.28
CA ILE A 65 9.45 -3.68 -7.54
C ILE A 65 10.46 -3.20 -8.59
N ALA A 66 10.79 -1.91 -8.59
CA ALA A 66 11.77 -1.33 -9.49
C ALA A 66 12.79 -0.50 -8.71
N VAL A 67 14.07 -0.70 -8.99
CA VAL A 67 15.20 -0.07 -8.28
C VAL A 67 16.24 0.43 -9.28
N MET A 68 16.83 1.58 -8.98
CA MET A 68 17.96 2.17 -9.69
C MET A 68 19.09 2.45 -8.70
N GLY A 69 20.28 1.94 -9.00
CA GLY A 69 21.42 2.06 -8.10
C GLY A 69 22.67 1.36 -8.59
N GLU A 70 23.57 1.06 -7.66
CA GLU A 70 24.71 0.17 -7.85
C GLU A 70 24.23 -1.28 -8.07
N GLU A 71 24.92 -2.04 -8.91
CA GLU A 71 24.42 -3.34 -9.41
C GLU A 71 24.18 -4.37 -8.30
N ASP A 72 25.12 -4.46 -7.36
CA ASP A 72 25.09 -5.40 -6.24
C ASP A 72 24.01 -4.99 -5.23
N ILE A 73 23.92 -3.69 -4.93
CA ILE A 73 22.91 -3.12 -4.04
C ILE A 73 21.50 -3.29 -4.61
N CYS A 74 21.30 -3.19 -5.93
CA CYS A 74 20.00 -3.41 -6.54
C CYS A 74 19.48 -4.84 -6.29
N ASN A 75 20.34 -5.85 -6.28
CA ASN A 75 19.92 -7.22 -5.97
C ASN A 75 19.51 -7.36 -4.51
N GLU A 76 20.30 -6.78 -3.60
CA GLU A 76 20.00 -6.78 -2.16
C GLU A 76 18.68 -6.05 -1.86
N ALA A 77 18.47 -4.90 -2.49
CA ALA A 77 17.24 -4.13 -2.40
C ALA A 77 16.01 -4.94 -2.86
N LEU A 78 16.11 -5.68 -3.97
CA LEU A 78 15.03 -6.55 -4.44
C LEU A 78 14.74 -7.70 -3.47
N ILE A 79 15.77 -8.30 -2.87
CA ILE A 79 15.61 -9.37 -1.87
C ILE A 79 14.94 -8.81 -0.61
N LEU A 80 15.40 -7.67 -0.10
CA LEU A 80 14.82 -7.02 1.07
C LEU A 80 13.36 -6.64 0.83
N ALA A 81 13.05 -6.09 -0.33
CA ALA A 81 11.69 -5.75 -0.73
C ALA A 81 10.79 -6.99 -0.75
N GLN A 82 11.28 -8.08 -1.34
CA GLN A 82 10.56 -9.35 -1.35
C GLN A 82 10.34 -9.90 0.05
N GLN A 83 11.38 -9.87 0.90
CA GLN A 83 11.26 -10.28 2.30
C GLN A 83 10.17 -9.47 2.99
N ARG A 84 10.19 -8.14 2.91
CA ARG A 84 9.17 -7.26 3.52
C ARG A 84 7.75 -7.52 3.00
N LEU A 85 7.58 -7.94 1.75
CA LEU A 85 6.27 -8.32 1.21
C LEU A 85 5.77 -9.66 1.75
N THR A 86 6.67 -10.58 2.07
CA THR A 86 6.36 -11.92 2.60
C THR A 86 6.37 -12.00 4.13
N SER A 87 7.16 -11.13 4.76
CA SER A 87 7.29 -11.00 6.20
C SER A 87 6.05 -10.26 6.68
N LYS A 88 5.17 -10.99 7.37
CA LYS A 88 4.24 -10.38 8.32
C LYS A 88 5.06 -9.55 9.34
N PRO A 89 4.48 -8.52 9.98
CA PRO A 89 5.19 -7.66 10.92
C PRO A 89 5.92 -8.50 11.99
N ASP A 90 7.25 -8.40 11.95
CA ASP A 90 8.31 -8.96 12.78
C ASP A 90 8.07 -10.27 13.57
N ASP A 91 8.75 -11.31 13.09
CA ASP A 91 9.14 -12.51 13.82
C ASP A 91 10.15 -12.18 14.94
N GLU A 92 9.66 -12.11 16.19
CA GLU A 92 10.36 -12.77 17.29
C GLU A 92 9.45 -13.92 17.79
N THR A 93 9.85 -15.15 17.42
CA THR A 93 9.44 -16.42 18.05
C THR A 93 7.94 -16.66 18.24
N ASP A 94 7.23 -17.26 17.27
CA ASP A 94 6.34 -18.42 17.52
C ASP A 94 5.79 -19.00 16.21
N SER A 95 6.05 -20.28 15.96
CA SER A 95 5.58 -21.06 14.82
C SER A 95 4.10 -21.45 14.99
N GLY A 96 3.22 -20.47 14.82
CA GLY A 96 1.77 -20.65 14.71
C GLY A 96 1.19 -19.77 13.60
N ILE A 97 0.10 -20.21 12.97
CA ILE A 97 -0.66 -19.37 12.03
C ILE A 97 -1.23 -18.19 12.82
N LYS A 98 -0.48 -17.08 12.93
CA LYS A 98 -0.99 -15.86 13.55
C LYS A 98 -1.99 -15.22 12.59
N THR A 99 -3.26 -15.31 12.98
CA THR A 99 -4.34 -14.46 12.47
C THR A 99 -3.96 -12.99 12.71
N PRO A 100 -4.30 -12.06 11.80
CA PRO A 100 -4.03 -10.63 12.04
C PRO A 100 -4.62 -10.24 13.40
N GLU A 101 -3.87 -9.51 14.23
CA GLU A 101 -4.34 -9.14 15.58
C GLU A 101 -5.61 -8.30 15.54
N LYS A 102 -5.82 -7.54 14.46
CA LYS A 102 -6.97 -6.67 14.24
C LYS A 102 -7.44 -6.87 12.81
N VAL A 103 -8.67 -7.35 12.64
CA VAL A 103 -9.28 -7.61 11.32
C VAL A 103 -10.49 -6.71 11.04
N SER A 104 -10.80 -5.79 11.94
CA SER A 104 -11.87 -4.81 11.79
C SER A 104 -11.51 -3.48 12.44
N LEU A 105 -12.22 -2.42 12.05
CA LEU A 105 -12.07 -1.09 12.64
C LEU A 105 -12.50 -1.07 14.12
N GLU A 106 -13.52 -1.86 14.47
CA GLU A 106 -13.98 -2.01 15.85
C GLU A 106 -12.90 -2.63 16.73
N MET A 107 -12.24 -3.71 16.28
CA MET A 107 -11.12 -4.31 17.01
C MET A 107 -9.95 -3.33 17.16
N ALA A 108 -9.73 -2.48 16.15
CA ALA A 108 -8.69 -1.45 16.22
C ALA A 108 -9.01 -0.37 17.25
N LEU A 109 -10.27 0.07 17.33
CA LEU A 109 -10.76 1.04 18.32
C LEU A 109 -10.87 0.46 19.74
N GLU A 110 -11.19 -0.83 19.88
CA GLU A 110 -11.13 -1.51 21.19
C GLU A 110 -9.71 -1.51 21.74
N ALA A 111 -8.73 -1.74 20.88
CA ALA A 111 -7.32 -1.71 21.25
C ALA A 111 -6.80 -0.29 21.45
N GLU A 112 -7.21 0.67 20.62
CA GLU A 112 -6.88 2.09 20.74
C GLU A 112 -8.10 3.02 20.69
N PRO A 113 -8.74 3.26 21.85
CA PRO A 113 -9.98 4.04 21.94
C PRO A 113 -9.86 5.51 21.50
N GLU A 114 -8.65 6.06 21.56
CA GLU A 114 -8.37 7.46 21.20
C GLU A 114 -8.14 7.65 19.69
N ALA A 115 -8.08 6.57 18.91
CA ALA A 115 -7.88 6.65 17.47
C ALA A 115 -9.04 7.40 16.79
N ASN A 116 -8.74 8.51 16.13
CA ASN A 116 -9.75 9.40 15.56
C ASN A 116 -9.62 9.60 14.04
N LEU A 117 -8.74 8.87 13.36
CA LEU A 117 -8.53 8.97 11.91
C LEU A 117 -8.37 7.57 11.31
N ALA A 118 -9.14 7.29 10.26
CA ALA A 118 -8.99 6.12 9.41
C ALA A 118 -8.39 6.52 8.06
N LEU A 119 -7.20 5.97 7.75
CA LEU A 119 -6.58 6.06 6.43
C LEU A 119 -6.97 4.81 5.62
N ILE A 120 -7.71 5.00 4.52
CA ILE A 120 -8.29 3.90 3.75
C ILE A 120 -7.58 3.78 2.40
N SER A 121 -6.94 2.63 2.17
CA SER A 121 -6.14 2.30 0.97
C SER A 121 -6.56 0.98 0.29
N VAL A 122 -7.80 0.52 0.52
CA VAL A 122 -8.36 -0.72 -0.08
C VAL A 122 -8.83 -0.48 -1.54
N PRO A 123 -9.16 -1.53 -2.33
CA PRO A 123 -9.72 -1.31 -3.66
C PRO A 123 -10.99 -0.44 -3.65
N GLY A 124 -11.18 0.40 -4.67
CA GLY A 124 -12.25 1.40 -4.75
C GLY A 124 -13.65 0.85 -4.50
N ASP A 125 -13.93 -0.36 -4.99
CA ASP A 125 -15.20 -1.06 -4.81
C ASP A 125 -15.58 -1.25 -3.33
N TYR A 126 -14.57 -1.37 -2.44
CA TYR A 126 -14.76 -1.57 -1.01
C TYR A 126 -14.56 -0.29 -0.19
N ALA A 127 -13.85 0.70 -0.75
CA ALA A 127 -13.36 1.84 0.02
C ALA A 127 -14.50 2.69 0.61
N ALA A 128 -15.61 2.83 -0.12
CA ALA A 128 -16.78 3.55 0.38
C ALA A 128 -17.42 2.88 1.60
N ALA A 129 -17.49 1.54 1.62
CA ALA A 129 -18.05 0.80 2.75
C ALA A 129 -17.18 0.97 4.00
N GLU A 130 -15.86 0.87 3.86
CA GLU A 130 -14.92 1.09 4.97
C GLU A 130 -14.96 2.53 5.49
N ALA A 131 -15.11 3.53 4.61
CA ALA A 131 -15.26 4.93 5.00
C ALA A 131 -16.51 5.16 5.84
N ILE A 132 -17.65 4.59 5.43
CA ILE A 132 -18.91 4.69 6.16
C ILE A 132 -18.81 4.03 7.53
N LYS A 133 -18.15 2.87 7.64
CA LYS A 133 -17.89 2.21 8.93
C LYS A 133 -17.07 3.12 9.86
N ALA A 134 -15.94 3.65 9.37
CA ALA A 134 -15.08 4.54 10.15
C ALA A 134 -15.82 5.80 10.64
N LEU A 135 -16.61 6.44 9.78
CA LEU A 135 -17.44 7.59 10.16
C LEU A 135 -18.49 7.24 11.22
N ASN A 136 -19.12 6.07 11.10
CA ASN A 136 -20.11 5.59 12.07
C ASN A 136 -19.49 5.29 13.45
N LEU A 137 -18.23 4.86 13.46
CA LEU A 137 -17.41 4.67 14.66
C LEU A 137 -16.83 5.98 15.22
N GLY A 138 -17.14 7.12 14.60
CA GLY A 138 -16.71 8.42 15.08
C GLY A 138 -15.26 8.76 14.74
N MET A 139 -14.69 8.18 13.69
CA MET A 139 -13.38 8.56 13.17
C MET A 139 -13.53 9.57 12.02
N ASN A 140 -12.53 10.43 11.83
CA ASN A 140 -12.31 11.16 10.58
C ASN A 140 -11.80 10.17 9.51
N VAL A 141 -12.00 10.48 8.23
CA VAL A 141 -11.57 9.61 7.13
C VAL A 141 -10.65 10.35 6.16
N MET A 142 -9.50 9.74 5.87
CA MET A 142 -8.66 10.09 4.72
C MET A 142 -8.73 8.95 3.71
N MET A 143 -9.25 9.26 2.51
CA MET A 143 -9.34 8.31 1.41
C MET A 143 -8.09 8.40 0.54
N PHE A 144 -7.29 7.33 0.52
CA PHE A 144 -6.23 7.14 -0.46
C PHE A 144 -6.71 6.32 -1.67
N SER A 145 -7.69 5.44 -1.47
CA SER A 145 -8.26 4.60 -2.52
C SER A 145 -8.77 5.41 -3.71
N ASP A 146 -8.41 4.97 -4.92
CA ASP A 146 -8.93 5.46 -6.19
C ASP A 146 -10.14 4.61 -6.67
N ASN A 147 -10.77 5.00 -7.77
CA ASN A 147 -11.93 4.34 -8.39
C ASN A 147 -13.18 4.29 -7.50
N VAL A 148 -13.37 5.32 -6.65
CA VAL A 148 -14.61 5.52 -5.90
C VAL A 148 -15.54 6.40 -6.73
N SER A 149 -16.79 5.99 -6.92
CA SER A 149 -17.72 6.78 -7.73
C SER A 149 -18.05 8.13 -7.07
N ILE A 150 -18.33 9.15 -7.88
CA ILE A 150 -18.73 10.50 -7.40
C ILE A 150 -19.97 10.41 -6.48
N VAL A 151 -20.88 9.47 -6.74
CA VAL A 151 -22.07 9.25 -5.91
C VAL A 151 -21.70 8.72 -4.52
N GLN A 152 -20.75 7.79 -4.44
CA GLN A 152 -20.21 7.30 -3.18
C GLN A 152 -19.44 8.40 -2.46
N GLU A 153 -18.56 9.13 -3.16
CA GLU A 153 -17.81 10.25 -2.59
C GLU A 153 -18.75 11.29 -1.96
N LYS A 154 -19.81 11.71 -2.68
CA LYS A 154 -20.82 12.64 -2.17
C LYS A 154 -21.52 12.09 -0.93
N SER A 155 -21.87 10.80 -0.93
CA SER A 155 -22.53 10.14 0.21
C SER A 155 -21.62 10.14 1.44
N ILE A 156 -20.34 9.78 1.28
CA ILE A 156 -19.34 9.77 2.35
C ILE A 156 -19.15 11.17 2.94
N LYS A 157 -18.95 12.19 2.09
CA LYS A 157 -18.77 13.59 2.54
C LYS A 157 -20.02 14.15 3.22
N THR A 158 -21.20 13.76 2.76
CA THR A 158 -22.47 14.16 3.38
C THR A 158 -22.59 13.57 4.78
N LEU A 159 -22.32 12.27 4.93
CA LEU A 159 -22.33 11.59 6.22
C LEU A 159 -21.27 12.15 7.18
N ALA A 160 -20.06 12.42 6.69
CA ALA A 160 -18.99 13.03 7.49
C ALA A 160 -19.45 14.37 8.09
N ARG A 161 -20.07 15.23 7.26
CA ARG A 161 -20.65 16.49 7.73
C ARG A 161 -21.75 16.30 8.77
N GLU A 162 -22.64 15.33 8.60
CA GLU A 162 -23.70 15.00 9.58
C GLU A 162 -23.12 14.53 10.92
N ARG A 163 -22.02 13.78 10.87
CA ARG A 163 -21.30 13.24 12.03
C ARG A 163 -20.27 14.21 12.64
N GLN A 164 -20.08 15.39 12.03
CA GLN A 164 -19.05 16.36 12.41
C GLN A 164 -17.62 15.78 12.39
N ARG A 165 -17.31 15.08 11.30
CA ARG A 165 -16.00 14.48 10.97
C ARG A 165 -15.49 14.96 9.62
#